data_AF-A0A379A919-F1
#
_entry.id   AF-A0A379A919-F1
#
_cell.length_a   1.000
_cell.length_b   1.000
_cell.length_c   1.000
_cell.angle_alpha   90.00
_cell.angle_beta   90.00
_cell.angle_gamma   90.00
#
_symmetry.space_group_name_H-M   'P 1'
#
loop_
_entity.id
_entity.type
_entity.pdbx_description
1 polymer ?
#
loop_
_entity_poly.entity_id
_entity_poly.type
_entity_poly.pdbx_seq_one_letter_code
_entity_poly.pdbx_strand_id
1 'polypeptide(L)'
;MSGLCLRQRRGSPIDDRVLSLAINSQYGRTQNQLHIHISCLRPDVRQQLDQLTPQLSGRWQSITLRKHRYWLRALTPDELTRQSAFIRLADERSQARSEMGKYGLALAELSDGRLVLMAIERNWLLLNSGSAEEVQDHACQLIAPIKKAA
;
A
#
# COMPACT_ATOMS: atom_id res chain seq x y z
N MET A 1 -8.14 11.89 7.34
CA MET A 1 -9.61 11.76 7.16
C MET A 1 -10.05 10.35 6.75
N SER A 2 -9.24 9.55 6.06
CA SER A 2 -9.63 8.22 5.55
C SER A 2 -9.75 7.10 6.61
N GLY A 3 -8.80 6.98 7.54
CA GLY A 3 -8.88 5.97 8.62
C GLY A 3 -10.07 6.19 9.57
N LEU A 4 -10.53 7.45 9.70
CA LEU A 4 -11.71 7.80 10.49
C LEU A 4 -13.00 7.17 9.94
N CYS A 5 -13.15 7.03 8.63
CA CYS A 5 -14.38 6.45 8.05
C CYS A 5 -14.48 4.94 8.35
N LEU A 6 -13.37 4.19 8.25
CA LEU A 6 -13.34 2.77 8.63
C LEU A 6 -13.58 2.59 10.13
N ARG A 7 -12.97 3.45 10.96
CA ARG A 7 -13.22 3.50 12.41
C ARG A 7 -14.70 3.78 12.72
N GLN A 8 -15.31 4.72 12.02
CA GLN A 8 -16.71 5.11 12.20
C GLN A 8 -17.68 4.01 11.75
N ARG A 9 -17.38 3.31 10.64
CA ARG A 9 -18.16 2.13 10.21
C ARG A 9 -18.04 0.96 11.19
N ARG A 10 -16.86 0.76 11.80
CA ARG A 10 -16.63 -0.31 12.77
C ARG A 10 -17.21 0.00 14.15
N GLY A 11 -17.27 1.28 14.55
CA GLY A 11 -17.69 1.69 15.88
C GLY A 11 -16.63 1.48 16.97
N SER A 12 -15.40 1.09 16.61
CA SER A 12 -14.25 0.97 17.54
C SER A 12 -12.97 1.48 16.88
N PRO A 13 -11.95 1.91 17.65
CA PRO A 13 -10.63 2.23 17.11
C PRO A 13 -10.08 1.09 16.25
N ILE A 14 -9.43 1.46 15.14
CA ILE A 14 -8.64 0.57 14.28
C ILE A 14 -7.21 1.10 14.36
N ASP A 15 -6.25 0.22 14.59
CA ASP A 15 -4.83 0.55 14.56
C ASP A 15 -4.43 0.88 13.12
N ASP A 16 -3.79 2.03 12.91
CA ASP A 16 -3.38 2.52 11.58
C ASP A 16 -2.39 1.54 10.89
N ARG A 17 -1.68 0.71 11.67
CA ARG A 17 -0.81 -0.37 11.16
C ARG A 17 -1.54 -1.48 10.43
N VAL A 18 -2.86 -1.57 10.64
CA VAL A 18 -3.73 -2.53 9.95
C VAL A 18 -4.22 -1.96 8.63
N LEU A 19 -4.16 -0.64 8.42
CA LEU A 19 -4.68 0.01 7.23
C LEU A 19 -3.65 0.10 6.11
N SER A 20 -4.16 0.15 4.89
CA SER A 20 -3.40 0.48 3.70
C SER A 20 -4.24 1.34 2.75
N LEU A 21 -3.53 2.15 1.97
CA LEU A 21 -4.08 2.88 0.84
C LEU A 21 -3.48 2.30 -0.42
N ALA A 22 -4.29 1.93 -1.40
CA ALA A 22 -3.83 1.37 -2.66
C ALA A 22 -4.47 2.07 -3.86
N ILE A 23 -3.71 2.21 -4.93
CA ILE A 23 -4.18 2.64 -6.23
C ILE A 23 -3.67 1.68 -7.27
N ASN A 24 -4.59 1.14 -8.06
CA ASN A 24 -4.26 0.22 -9.13
C ASN A 24 -3.79 0.97 -10.38
N SER A 25 -2.91 0.33 -11.15
CA SER A 25 -2.54 0.80 -12.48
C SER A 25 -3.77 0.91 -13.39
N GLN A 26 -3.62 1.55 -14.55
CA GLN A 26 -4.71 1.63 -15.52
C GLN A 26 -5.19 0.24 -16.02
N TYR A 27 -4.33 -0.77 -15.93
CA TYR A 27 -4.63 -2.14 -16.35
C TYR A 27 -5.17 -3.01 -15.20
N GLY A 28 -5.04 -2.54 -13.96
CA GLY A 28 -5.56 -3.20 -12.76
C GLY A 28 -6.90 -2.63 -12.29
N ARG A 29 -7.54 -1.73 -13.05
CA ARG A 29 -8.80 -1.06 -12.68
C ARG A 29 -9.85 -1.16 -13.77
N THR A 30 -11.12 -1.14 -13.37
CA THR A 30 -12.29 -1.13 -14.27
C THR A 30 -12.87 0.27 -14.47
N GLN A 31 -12.60 1.20 -13.53
CA GLN A 31 -13.10 2.57 -13.55
C GLN A 31 -12.01 3.54 -14.01
N ASN A 32 -12.36 4.45 -14.92
CA ASN A 32 -11.45 5.48 -15.47
C ASN A 32 -11.50 6.80 -14.69
N GLN A 33 -11.73 6.72 -13.38
CA GLN A 33 -11.59 7.84 -12.44
C GLN A 33 -10.55 7.45 -11.39
N LEU A 34 -9.77 8.42 -10.93
CA LEU A 34 -8.84 8.23 -9.82
C LEU A 34 -9.61 7.79 -8.56
N HIS A 35 -9.33 6.58 -8.07
CA HIS A 35 -9.87 6.08 -6.81
C HIS A 35 -8.75 5.42 -6.01
N ILE A 36 -8.76 5.68 -4.70
CA ILE A 36 -7.81 5.10 -3.74
C ILE A 36 -8.60 4.10 -2.89
N HIS A 37 -8.19 2.85 -2.92
CA HIS A 37 -8.73 1.78 -2.10
C HIS A 37 -8.16 1.92 -0.69
N ILE A 38 -9.05 2.09 0.29
CA ILE A 38 -8.67 2.13 1.71
C ILE A 38 -9.21 0.87 2.35
N SER A 39 -8.32 -0.02 2.78
CA SER A 39 -8.70 -1.31 3.33
C SER A 39 -7.64 -1.84 4.27
N CYS A 40 -7.90 -2.98 4.90
CA CYS A 40 -6.92 -3.61 5.76
C CYS A 40 -5.79 -4.22 4.94
N LEU A 41 -4.56 -4.22 5.44
CA LEU A 41 -3.48 -5.03 4.90
C LEU A 41 -3.81 -6.52 5.06
N ARG A 42 -3.30 -7.34 4.15
CA ARG A 42 -3.29 -8.78 4.36
C ARG A 42 -2.36 -9.16 5.52
N PRO A 43 -2.70 -10.19 6.31
CA PRO A 43 -1.85 -10.64 7.41
C PRO A 43 -0.44 -11.06 6.97
N ASP A 44 -0.32 -11.76 5.84
CA ASP A 44 0.96 -12.20 5.27
C ASP A 44 1.86 -11.01 4.90
N VAL A 45 1.29 -9.99 4.26
CA VAL A 45 2.01 -8.75 3.91
C VAL A 45 2.42 -7.98 5.17
N ARG A 46 1.53 -7.84 6.16
CA ARG A 46 1.84 -7.18 7.44
C ARG A 46 3.06 -7.81 8.12
N GLN A 47 3.05 -9.13 8.26
CA GLN A 47 4.15 -9.87 8.87
C GLN A 47 5.46 -9.66 8.12
N GLN A 48 5.42 -9.69 6.78
CA GLN A 48 6.61 -9.46 5.96
C GLN A 48 7.14 -8.03 6.10
N LEU A 49 6.27 -7.03 6.14
CA LEU A 49 6.67 -5.63 6.37
C LEU A 49 7.28 -5.42 7.76
N ASP A 50 6.78 -6.10 8.79
CA ASP A 50 7.35 -6.04 10.14
C ASP A 50 8.78 -6.57 10.17
N GLN A 51 9.04 -7.68 9.47
CA GLN A 51 10.39 -8.27 9.35
C GLN A 51 11.34 -7.36 8.55
N LEU A 52 10.84 -6.69 7.53
CA LEU A 52 11.63 -5.81 6.66
C LEU A 52 11.88 -4.42 7.27
N THR A 53 11.07 -3.98 8.22
CA THR A 53 11.11 -2.62 8.79
C THR A 53 12.54 -2.14 9.13
N PRO A 54 13.40 -2.94 9.83
CA PRO A 54 14.75 -2.51 10.17
C PRO A 54 15.68 -2.27 8.96
N GLN A 55 15.37 -2.87 7.81
CA GLN A 55 16.20 -2.84 6.60
C GLN A 55 15.72 -1.79 5.59
N LEU A 56 14.45 -1.39 5.68
CA LEU A 56 13.86 -0.41 4.77
C LEU A 56 14.45 0.98 5.03
N SER A 57 14.84 1.65 3.95
CA SER A 57 15.46 2.97 3.98
C SER A 57 14.74 3.94 3.05
N GLY A 58 15.22 5.19 3.02
CA GLY A 58 14.75 6.21 2.08
C GLY A 58 15.15 5.98 0.62
N ARG A 59 15.58 4.76 0.26
CA ARG A 59 15.92 4.37 -1.12
C ARG A 59 14.98 3.26 -1.57
N TRP A 60 14.68 3.22 -2.87
CA TRP A 60 13.89 2.15 -3.45
C TRP A 60 14.64 0.82 -3.41
N GLN A 61 14.03 -0.20 -2.82
CA GLN A 61 14.55 -1.56 -2.70
C GLN A 61 13.60 -2.55 -3.35
N SER A 62 14.12 -3.54 -4.07
CA SER A 62 13.29 -4.57 -4.71
C SER A 62 12.96 -5.65 -3.69
N ILE A 63 11.67 -5.88 -3.46
CA ILE A 63 11.19 -6.92 -2.54
C ILE A 63 10.06 -7.68 -3.23
N THR A 64 10.05 -9.00 -3.10
CA THR A 64 8.90 -9.80 -3.54
C THR A 64 7.86 -9.81 -2.43
N LEU A 65 6.69 -9.23 -2.69
CA LEU A 65 5.51 -9.39 -1.85
C LEU A 65 4.56 -10.35 -2.57
N ARG A 66 4.07 -11.37 -1.85
CA ARG A 66 3.27 -12.45 -2.44
C ARG A 66 4.01 -13.12 -3.61
N LYS A 67 3.54 -12.92 -4.85
CA LYS A 67 4.12 -13.49 -6.08
C LYS A 67 4.75 -12.44 -7.00
N HIS A 68 4.72 -11.17 -6.60
CA HIS A 68 5.08 -10.06 -7.48
C HIS A 68 6.20 -9.22 -6.87
N ARG A 69 6.99 -8.63 -7.75
CA ARG A 69 8.10 -7.76 -7.38
C ARG A 69 7.58 -6.35 -7.14
N TYR A 70 7.81 -5.86 -5.94
CA TYR A 70 7.54 -4.51 -5.51
C TYR A 70 8.82 -3.72 -5.33
N TRP A 71 8.71 -2.42 -5.50
CA TRP A 71 9.69 -1.46 -5.05
C TRP A 71 9.20 -0.83 -3.76
N LEU A 72 9.95 -1.03 -2.68
CA LEU A 72 9.63 -0.48 -1.36
C LEU A 72 10.57 0.69 -1.06
N ARG A 73 10.01 1.74 -0.47
CA ARG A 73 10.76 2.87 0.07
C ARG A 73 10.11 3.31 1.38
N ALA A 74 10.89 3.37 2.45
CA ALA A 74 10.41 3.95 3.70
C ALA A 74 10.44 5.48 3.62
N LEU A 75 9.49 6.14 4.25
CA LEU A 75 9.43 7.60 4.36
C LEU A 75 8.70 8.03 5.63
N THR A 76 8.95 9.25 6.10
CA THR A 76 8.20 9.84 7.21
C THR A 76 6.88 10.46 6.72
N PRO A 77 5.91 10.67 7.63
CA PRO A 77 4.70 11.45 7.31
C PRO A 77 5.00 12.85 6.77
N ASP A 78 6.07 13.50 7.26
CA ASP A 78 6.50 14.82 6.78
C ASP A 78 7.04 14.76 5.35
N GLU A 79 7.82 13.73 5.01
CA GLU A 79 8.29 13.50 3.64
C GLU A 79 7.15 13.26 2.65
N LEU A 80 6.07 12.58 3.08
CA LEU A 80 4.87 12.40 2.28
C LEU A 80 4.10 13.71 2.09
N THR A 81 4.04 14.55 3.12
CA THR A 81 3.37 15.85 3.06
C THR A 81 4.10 16.84 2.15
N ARG A 82 5.44 16.80 2.15
CA ARG A 82 6.27 17.65 1.29
C ARG A 82 6.24 17.23 -0.19
N GLN A 83 6.12 15.94 -0.48
CA GLN A 83 6.10 15.42 -1.84
C GLN A 83 5.18 14.20 -1.94
N SER A 84 4.18 14.29 -2.83
CA SER A 84 3.22 13.21 -3.04
C SER A 84 3.89 11.91 -3.49
N ALA A 85 3.27 10.77 -3.16
CA ALA A 85 3.75 9.45 -3.57
C ALA A 85 3.90 9.31 -5.10
N PHE A 86 3.03 9.95 -5.88
CA PHE A 86 3.07 9.92 -7.34
C PHE A 86 4.26 10.69 -7.90
N ILE A 87 4.46 11.92 -7.42
CA ILE A 87 5.58 12.76 -7.84
C ILE A 87 6.90 12.10 -7.43
N ARG A 88 6.96 11.57 -6.20
CA ARG A 88 8.12 10.82 -5.71
C ARG A 88 8.46 9.64 -6.60
N LEU A 89 7.48 8.84 -7.02
CA LEU A 89 7.71 7.75 -7.96
C LEU A 89 8.24 8.29 -9.31
N ALA A 90 7.58 9.30 -9.88
CA ALA A 90 7.99 9.87 -11.16
C ALA A 90 9.41 10.46 -11.14
N ASP A 91 9.85 11.02 -10.01
CA ASP A 91 11.16 11.68 -9.87
C ASP A 91 12.28 10.70 -9.53
N GLU A 92 12.01 9.75 -8.64
CA GLU A 92 13.05 8.88 -8.08
C GLU A 92 13.22 7.56 -8.84
N ARG A 93 12.26 7.18 -9.69
CA ARG A 93 12.32 5.96 -10.49
C ARG A 93 12.57 6.25 -11.97
N SER A 94 13.67 5.71 -12.48
CA SER A 94 13.93 5.70 -13.92
C SER A 94 12.75 5.08 -14.66
N GLN A 95 12.36 5.70 -15.78
CA GLN A 95 11.25 5.29 -16.65
C GLN A 95 9.84 5.42 -16.06
N ALA A 96 9.67 5.60 -14.73
CA ALA A 96 8.34 5.75 -14.14
C ALA A 96 7.63 7.01 -14.64
N ARG A 97 8.34 8.14 -14.81
CA ARG A 97 7.77 9.40 -15.30
C ARG A 97 7.00 9.26 -16.62
N SER A 98 7.52 8.48 -17.57
CA SER A 98 6.87 8.25 -18.87
C SER A 98 5.81 7.15 -18.83
N GLU A 99 5.75 6.36 -17.76
CA GLU A 99 5.02 5.10 -17.70
C GLU A 99 4.15 4.96 -16.45
N MET A 100 3.79 6.08 -15.81
CA MET A 100 3.02 6.11 -14.56
C MET A 100 1.75 5.27 -14.60
N GLY A 101 1.09 5.17 -15.78
CA GLY A 101 -0.11 4.35 -15.96
C GLY A 101 0.10 2.84 -15.78
N LYS A 102 1.35 2.35 -15.88
CA LYS A 102 1.73 0.95 -15.64
C LYS A 102 1.96 0.63 -14.17
N TYR A 103 2.05 1.64 -13.31
CA TYR A 103 2.33 1.47 -11.88
C TYR A 103 1.06 1.49 -11.04
N GLY A 104 0.96 0.55 -10.13
CA GLY A 104 0.13 0.66 -8.94
C GLY A 104 0.97 1.13 -7.76
N LEU A 105 0.37 1.85 -6.82
CA LEU A 105 1.01 2.27 -5.58
C LEU A 105 0.19 1.80 -4.38
N ALA A 106 0.88 1.38 -3.31
CA ALA A 106 0.29 1.18 -2.00
C ALA A 106 1.10 1.88 -0.91
N LEU A 107 0.44 2.29 0.16
CA LEU A 107 1.03 2.95 1.32
C LEU A 107 0.51 2.29 2.59
N ALA A 108 1.41 2.01 3.53
CA ALA A 108 1.09 1.47 4.85
C ALA A 108 2.07 1.97 5.91
N GLU A 109 1.73 1.82 7.18
CA GLU A 109 2.62 2.11 8.30
C GLU A 109 3.57 0.94 8.58
N LEU A 110 4.82 1.25 8.94
CA LEU A 110 5.85 0.30 9.37
C LEU A 110 5.81 0.10 10.88
N SER A 111 6.56 -0.90 11.37
CA SER A 111 6.49 -1.24 12.78
C SER A 111 7.06 -0.20 13.73
N ASP A 112 7.83 0.76 13.20
CA ASP A 112 8.51 1.84 13.89
C ASP A 112 7.85 3.23 13.67
N GLY A 113 6.62 3.26 13.11
CA GLY A 113 5.86 4.49 12.88
C GLY A 113 6.23 5.26 11.61
N ARG A 114 7.24 4.81 10.85
CA ARG A 114 7.45 5.30 9.48
C ARG A 114 6.36 4.78 8.55
N LEU A 115 6.30 5.32 7.34
CA LEU A 115 5.46 4.80 6.26
C LEU A 115 6.33 4.01 5.27
N VAL A 116 5.71 3.07 4.55
CA VAL A 116 6.30 2.40 3.40
C VAL A 116 5.47 2.67 2.16
N LEU A 117 6.10 3.25 1.15
CA LEU A 117 5.57 3.36 -0.20
C LEU A 117 5.97 2.12 -0.99
N MET A 118 4.98 1.43 -1.54
CA MET A 118 5.11 0.21 -2.32
C MET A 118 4.68 0.51 -3.75
N ALA A 119 5.53 0.24 -4.73
CA ALA A 119 5.21 0.40 -6.15
C ALA A 119 5.28 -0.93 -6.88
N ILE A 120 4.24 -1.27 -7.61
CA ILE A 120 4.17 -2.47 -8.45
C ILE A 120 4.03 -2.06 -9.91
N GLU A 121 4.94 -2.55 -10.74
CA GLU A 121 4.88 -2.33 -12.19
C GLU A 121 4.17 -3.48 -12.87
N ARG A 122 3.29 -3.18 -13.82
CA ARG A 122 2.66 -4.19 -14.68
C ARG A 122 3.71 -5.08 -15.36
N ASN A 123 3.51 -6.38 -15.26
CA ASN A 123 4.27 -7.39 -15.99
C ASN A 123 3.38 -8.55 -16.44
N TRP A 124 3.05 -8.61 -17.73
CA TRP A 124 2.17 -9.63 -18.30
C TRP A 124 2.73 -11.06 -18.22
N LEU A 125 4.05 -11.22 -18.35
CA LEU A 125 4.70 -12.53 -18.27
C LEU A 125 4.51 -13.18 -16.89
N LEU A 126 4.36 -12.36 -15.86
CA LEU A 126 4.12 -12.77 -14.48
C LEU A 126 2.65 -12.60 -14.06
N LEU A 127 1.72 -12.41 -15.01
CA LEU A 127 0.30 -12.16 -14.75
C LEU A 127 0.05 -11.00 -13.77
N ASN A 128 0.93 -9.99 -13.80
CA ASN A 128 0.87 -8.82 -12.94
C ASN A 128 0.26 -7.65 -13.70
N SER A 129 -0.95 -7.25 -13.33
CA SER A 129 -1.65 -6.10 -13.91
C SER A 129 -1.21 -4.74 -13.33
N GLY A 130 -0.32 -4.73 -12.33
CA GLY A 130 0.00 -3.53 -11.54
C GLY A 130 -1.12 -3.19 -10.54
N SER A 131 -1.82 -4.20 -10.02
CA SER A 131 -2.84 -4.02 -8.98
C SER A 131 -2.16 -3.97 -7.62
N ALA A 132 -2.16 -2.81 -6.97
CA ALA A 132 -1.62 -2.64 -5.63
C ALA A 132 -2.61 -3.09 -4.56
N GLU A 133 -3.90 -3.20 -4.90
CA GLU A 133 -4.96 -3.75 -4.03
C GLU A 133 -4.68 -5.21 -3.61
N GLU A 134 -3.81 -5.93 -4.32
CA GLU A 134 -3.46 -7.31 -3.97
C GLU A 134 -2.73 -7.47 -2.62
N VAL A 135 -2.26 -6.36 -2.02
CA VAL A 135 -1.69 -6.32 -0.67
C VAL A 135 -2.76 -6.11 0.41
N GLN A 136 -4.01 -5.90 0.00
CA GLN A 136 -5.15 -5.64 0.88
C GLN A 136 -6.00 -6.89 1.12
N ASP A 137 -6.65 -6.91 2.28
CA ASP A 137 -7.67 -7.89 2.66
C ASP A 137 -8.95 -7.16 3.04
N HIS A 138 -9.94 -7.21 2.15
CA HIS A 138 -11.24 -6.59 2.39
C HIS A 138 -12.07 -7.30 3.47
N ALA A 139 -11.72 -8.54 3.82
CA ALA A 139 -12.31 -9.24 4.96
C ALA A 139 -11.71 -8.77 6.30
N CYS A 140 -10.63 -7.98 6.27
CA CYS A 140 -10.00 -7.38 7.45
C CYS A 140 -9.66 -8.40 8.56
N GLN A 141 -9.05 -9.53 8.20
CA GLN A 141 -8.69 -10.60 9.15
C GLN A 141 -7.72 -10.15 10.24
N LEU A 142 -6.94 -9.09 9.99
CA LEU A 142 -6.06 -8.47 10.98
C LEU A 142 -6.81 -7.84 12.17
N ILE A 143 -8.11 -7.58 12.04
CA ILE A 143 -8.88 -7.01 13.12
C ILE A 143 -9.78 -8.09 13.72
N ALA A 144 -9.67 -8.28 15.05
CA ALA A 144 -10.53 -9.21 15.77
C ALA A 144 -12.02 -8.90 15.51
N PRO A 145 -12.88 -9.92 15.37
CA PRO A 145 -14.32 -9.72 15.22
C PRO A 145 -14.89 -8.97 16.43
N ILE A 146 -15.83 -8.05 16.17
CA ILE A 146 -16.57 -7.38 17.25
C ILE A 146 -17.41 -8.45 17.94
N LYS A 147 -17.12 -8.75 19.20
CA LYS A 147 -18.01 -9.59 20.02
C LYS A 147 -19.36 -8.87 20.07
N LYS A 148 -20.40 -9.44 19.46
CA LYS A 148 -21.77 -8.99 19.71
C LYS A 148 -22.06 -9.30 21.18
N ALA A 149 -22.49 -8.28 21.93
CA ALA A 149 -23.09 -8.51 23.24
C ALA A 149 -24.32 -9.41 23.03
N ALA A 150 -24.38 -10.50 23.81
CA ALA A 150 -25.53 -11.39 23.87
C ALA A 150 -26.71 -10.71 24.57
#